data_AF-A0AAD6HVR7-F1
#
_entry.id   AF-A0AAD6HVR7-F1
#
_cell.length_a   1.000
_cell.length_b   1.000
_cell.length_c   1.000
_cell.angle_alpha   90.00
_cell.angle_beta   90.00
_cell.angle_gamma   90.00
#
_symmetry.space_group_name_H-M   'P 1'
#
loop_
_entity.id
_entity.type
_entity.pdbx_description
1 polymer ?
#
loop_
_entity_poly.entity_id
_entity_poly.type
_entity_poly.pdbx_seq_one_letter_code
_entity_poly.pdbx_strand_id
1 'polypeptide(L)'
;MARTGKSTISRTVARSFKDTHLGASFFFKRGEGERGSARKLFPTLAKQLALIAGPSFNAALQEALQIDPGIASKSLNEQFQNLILKPMLKLDHSETSQATFIIIVIDALDECDHERDVRTIVQLLSLLQDQTELPIRLGFSDISGHYQDIALHEIPEEVTEHDIRLFLEDRFKKIKSDREISDEEWPSAETLRHLVTMSVPLFISAATVCRYAENTRWEPT
;
A
#
# COMPACT_ATOMS: atom_id res chain seq x y z
N MET A 1 6.56 12.96 7.96
CA MET A 1 5.40 13.60 7.30
C MET A 1 4.40 12.52 6.87
N ALA A 2 3.19 12.56 7.42
CA ALA A 2 2.06 11.79 6.90
C ALA A 2 1.42 12.54 5.71
N ARG A 3 0.82 11.81 4.75
CA ARG A 3 -0.01 12.34 3.64
C ARG A 3 0.71 12.83 2.35
N THR A 4 1.79 12.16 1.96
CA THR A 4 2.49 12.40 0.68
C THR A 4 2.08 11.44 -0.45
N GLY A 5 0.86 10.87 -0.39
CA GLY A 5 0.35 10.01 -1.47
C GLY A 5 0.79 8.54 -1.45
N LYS A 6 1.68 8.10 -0.54
CA LYS A 6 2.11 6.68 -0.42
C LYS A 6 0.93 5.71 -0.35
N SER A 7 0.00 5.93 0.57
CA SER A 7 -1.21 5.11 0.68
C SER A 7 -2.11 5.19 -0.55
N THR A 8 -2.05 6.28 -1.32
CA THR A 8 -2.75 6.37 -2.61
C THR A 8 -2.14 5.40 -3.60
N ILE A 9 -0.80 5.35 -3.71
CA ILE A 9 -0.09 4.39 -4.56
C ILE A 9 -0.42 2.96 -4.15
N SER A 10 -0.28 2.62 -2.87
CA SER A 10 -0.58 1.28 -2.34
C SER A 10 -2.01 0.83 -2.66
N ARG A 11 -2.99 1.72 -2.51
CA ARG A 11 -4.39 1.43 -2.87
C ARG A 11 -4.61 1.32 -4.37
N THR A 12 -3.94 2.14 -5.17
CA THR A 12 -4.00 2.04 -6.63
C THR A 12 -3.45 0.70 -7.09
N VAL A 13 -2.28 0.27 -6.59
CA VAL A 13 -1.72 -1.06 -6.88
C VAL A 13 -2.71 -2.16 -6.50
N ALA A 14 -3.22 -2.15 -5.27
CA ALA A 14 -4.21 -3.13 -4.85
C ALA A 14 -5.44 -3.14 -5.77
N ARG A 15 -5.96 -1.97 -6.15
CA ARG A 15 -7.13 -1.86 -7.03
C ARG A 15 -6.85 -2.36 -8.44
N SER A 16 -5.69 -2.04 -9.01
CA SER A 16 -5.31 -2.45 -10.37
C SER A 16 -5.19 -3.97 -10.52
N PHE A 17 -4.81 -4.66 -9.44
CA PHE A 17 -4.63 -6.12 -9.47
C PHE A 17 -5.75 -6.89 -8.78
N LYS A 18 -6.81 -6.22 -8.31
CA LYS A 18 -7.88 -6.81 -7.49
C LYS A 18 -8.50 -8.06 -8.11
N ASP A 19 -8.79 -8.01 -9.41
CA ASP A 19 -9.50 -9.06 -10.12
C ASP A 19 -8.54 -10.02 -10.86
N THR A 20 -7.23 -9.91 -10.60
CA THR A 20 -6.21 -10.73 -11.27
C THR A 20 -5.23 -11.38 -10.29
N HIS A 21 -4.29 -10.61 -9.73
CA HIS A 21 -3.15 -11.13 -8.98
C HIS A 21 -3.14 -10.73 -7.50
N LEU A 22 -4.03 -9.83 -7.06
CA LEU A 22 -4.09 -9.43 -5.66
C LEU A 22 -4.63 -10.57 -4.80
N GLY A 23 -3.76 -11.13 -3.96
CA GLY A 23 -4.18 -12.15 -3.00
C GLY A 23 -4.61 -11.58 -1.67
N ALA A 24 -3.93 -10.54 -1.19
CA ALA A 24 -4.25 -9.95 0.09
C ALA A 24 -3.81 -8.49 0.18
N SER A 25 -4.48 -7.74 1.05
CA SER A 25 -4.07 -6.39 1.43
C SER A 25 -4.41 -6.08 2.89
N PHE A 26 -3.50 -5.36 3.54
CA PHE A 26 -3.69 -4.85 4.90
C PHE A 26 -3.15 -3.43 5.00
N PHE A 27 -3.99 -2.52 5.48
CA PHE A 27 -3.65 -1.11 5.60
C PHE A 27 -3.70 -0.74 7.08
N PHE A 28 -2.54 -0.57 7.70
CA PHE A 28 -2.45 -0.17 9.10
C PHE A 28 -3.05 1.23 9.30
N LYS A 29 -3.65 1.43 10.47
CA LYS A 29 -4.11 2.75 10.89
C LYS A 29 -4.15 2.87 12.41
N ARG A 30 -3.27 3.70 12.97
CA ARG A 30 -3.14 3.88 14.42
C ARG A 30 -4.42 4.47 15.00
N GLY A 31 -4.88 3.92 16.13
CA GLY A 31 -6.06 4.42 16.83
C GLY A 31 -7.41 4.10 16.15
N GLU A 32 -7.43 3.41 15.01
CA GLU A 32 -8.66 2.91 14.37
C GLU A 32 -8.90 1.43 14.76
N GLY A 33 -9.05 1.20 16.06
CA GLY A 33 -9.38 -0.10 16.63
C GLY A 33 -8.40 -1.20 16.21
N GLU A 34 -8.93 -2.25 15.58
CA GLU A 34 -8.16 -3.44 15.21
C GLU A 34 -7.10 -3.20 14.11
N ARG A 35 -7.14 -2.07 13.38
CA ARG A 35 -6.22 -1.77 12.27
C ARG A 35 -4.85 -1.21 12.71
N GLY A 36 -4.70 -0.80 13.96
CA GLY A 36 -3.39 -0.49 14.54
C GLY A 36 -2.63 -1.74 15.00
N SER A 37 -3.37 -2.83 15.25
CA SER A 37 -2.83 -4.02 15.89
C SER A 37 -2.21 -5.00 14.90
N ALA A 38 -0.93 -5.32 15.10
CA ALA A 38 -0.23 -6.36 14.33
C ALA A 38 -0.89 -7.74 14.45
N ARG A 39 -1.62 -8.02 15.54
CA ARG A 39 -2.30 -9.30 15.79
C ARG A 39 -3.30 -9.69 14.71
N LYS A 40 -3.80 -8.71 13.94
CA LYS A 40 -4.78 -8.96 12.87
C LYS A 40 -4.15 -9.10 11.50
N LEU A 41 -2.87 -8.74 11.33
CA LEU A 41 -2.20 -8.78 10.05
C LEU A 41 -2.28 -10.17 9.41
N PHE A 42 -1.61 -11.17 9.99
CA PHE A 42 -1.53 -12.50 9.38
C PHE A 42 -2.88 -13.23 9.31
N PRO A 43 -3.76 -13.17 10.33
CA PRO A 43 -5.11 -13.74 10.20
C PRO A 43 -5.92 -13.13 9.07
N THR A 44 -5.85 -11.80 8.88
CA THR A 44 -6.53 -11.14 7.76
C THR A 44 -5.93 -11.54 6.41
N LEU A 45 -4.60 -11.56 6.29
CA LEU A 45 -3.93 -11.98 5.06
C LEU A 45 -4.29 -13.44 4.71
N ALA A 46 -4.22 -14.36 5.67
CA ALA A 46 -4.56 -15.77 5.45
C ALA A 46 -6.00 -15.97 4.99
N LYS A 47 -6.95 -15.24 5.60
CA LYS A 47 -8.35 -15.26 5.19
C LYS A 47 -8.54 -14.78 3.75
N GLN A 48 -7.83 -13.73 3.34
CA GLN A 48 -7.91 -13.19 1.98
C GLN A 48 -7.26 -14.13 0.96
N LEU A 49 -6.07 -14.66 1.28
CA LEU A 49 -5.37 -15.65 0.46
C LEU A 49 -6.21 -16.92 0.23
N ALA A 50 -6.97 -17.37 1.24
CA ALA A 50 -7.83 -18.54 1.13
C ALA A 50 -8.90 -18.42 0.02
N LEU A 51 -9.25 -17.19 -0.39
CA LEU A 51 -10.22 -16.94 -1.45
C LEU A 51 -9.63 -17.14 -2.86
N ILE A 52 -8.31 -17.10 -3.01
CA ILE A 52 -7.64 -17.05 -4.32
C ILE A 52 -6.55 -18.11 -4.51
N ALA A 53 -5.96 -18.63 -3.44
CA ALA A 53 -4.76 -19.47 -3.47
C ALA A 53 -5.05 -20.96 -3.77
N GLY A 54 -6.32 -21.35 -3.82
CA GLY A 54 -6.75 -22.69 -4.24
C GLY A 54 -6.88 -23.72 -3.11
N PRO A 55 -7.27 -24.96 -3.45
CA PRO A 55 -7.61 -26.01 -2.49
C PRO A 55 -6.45 -26.43 -1.58
N SER A 56 -5.23 -26.57 -2.12
CA SER A 56 -4.09 -27.00 -1.31
C SER A 56 -3.72 -26.02 -0.20
N PHE A 57 -3.75 -24.71 -0.48
CA PHE A 57 -3.60 -23.68 0.55
C PHE A 57 -4.70 -23.77 1.61
N ASN A 58 -5.95 -23.93 1.17
CA ASN A 58 -7.11 -23.99 2.07
C ASN A 58 -7.07 -25.22 2.97
N ALA A 59 -6.66 -26.37 2.45
CA ALA A 59 -6.48 -27.59 3.24
C ALA A 59 -5.39 -27.40 4.31
N ALA A 60 -4.25 -26.81 3.93
CA ALA A 60 -3.16 -26.50 4.87
C ALA A 60 -3.57 -25.50 5.96
N LEU A 61 -4.32 -24.46 5.58
CA LEU A 61 -4.83 -23.47 6.52
C LEU A 61 -5.87 -24.09 7.46
N GLN A 62 -6.76 -24.93 6.95
CA GLN A 62 -7.77 -25.63 7.75
C GLN A 62 -7.13 -26.58 8.75
N GLU A 63 -6.11 -27.33 8.34
CA GLU A 63 -5.32 -28.19 9.22
C GLU A 63 -4.70 -27.39 10.37
N ALA A 64 -4.06 -26.24 10.07
CA ALA A 64 -3.50 -25.37 11.09
C ALA A 64 -4.55 -24.86 12.10
N LEU A 65 -5.75 -24.49 11.63
CA LEU A 65 -6.85 -24.04 12.48
C LEU A 65 -7.49 -25.17 13.30
N GLN A 66 -7.47 -26.41 12.81
CA GLN A 66 -7.94 -27.57 13.56
C GLN A 66 -6.97 -27.96 14.68
N ILE A 67 -5.66 -27.88 14.40
CA ILE A 67 -4.60 -28.16 15.38
C ILE A 67 -4.60 -27.08 16.47
N ASP A 68 -4.75 -25.81 16.09
CA ASP A 68 -4.74 -24.69 17.02
C ASP A 68 -5.84 -23.66 16.68
N PRO A 69 -7.06 -23.83 17.23
CA PRO A 69 -8.15 -22.87 17.04
C PRO A 69 -7.84 -21.47 17.58
N GLY A 70 -6.87 -21.35 18.49
CA GLY A 70 -6.46 -20.09 19.12
C GLY A 70 -5.34 -19.36 18.39
N ILE A 71 -4.85 -19.89 17.26
CA ILE A 71 -3.65 -19.40 16.56
C ILE A 71 -3.69 -17.90 16.24
N ALA A 72 -4.87 -17.35 15.93
CA ALA A 72 -5.05 -15.91 15.64
C ALA A 72 -4.76 -14.99 16.84
N SER A 73 -4.69 -15.53 18.06
CA SER A 73 -4.36 -14.78 19.28
C SER A 73 -2.91 -15.00 19.75
N LYS A 74 -2.14 -15.84 19.05
CA LYS A 74 -0.77 -16.19 19.40
C LYS A 74 0.25 -15.17 18.91
N SER A 75 1.53 -15.47 19.12
CA SER A 75 2.64 -14.63 18.67
C SER A 75 2.63 -14.42 17.15
N LEU A 76 3.16 -13.29 16.68
CA LEU A 76 3.26 -12.99 15.24
C LEU A 76 4.03 -14.07 14.48
N ASN A 77 5.05 -14.66 15.10
CA ASN A 77 5.81 -15.75 14.52
C ASN A 77 4.94 -17.01 14.32
N GLU A 78 4.22 -17.44 15.36
CA GLU A 78 3.32 -18.60 15.24
C GLU A 78 2.21 -18.36 14.20
N GLN A 79 1.63 -17.16 14.20
CA GLN A 79 0.65 -16.77 13.19
C GLN A 79 1.23 -16.85 11.78
N PHE A 80 2.38 -16.21 11.54
CA PHE A 80 3.03 -16.21 10.24
C PHE A 80 3.38 -17.62 9.75
N GLN A 81 4.01 -18.42 10.61
CA GLN A 81 4.45 -19.77 10.28
C GLN A 81 3.28 -20.67 9.88
N ASN A 82 2.20 -20.66 10.66
CA ASN A 82 1.10 -21.60 10.47
C ASN A 82 -0.02 -21.10 9.55
N LEU A 83 -0.22 -19.78 9.44
CA LEU A 83 -1.29 -19.20 8.62
C LEU A 83 -0.81 -18.74 7.24
N ILE A 84 0.49 -18.46 7.08
CA ILE A 84 1.05 -17.93 5.83
C ILE A 84 2.12 -18.87 5.27
N LEU A 85 3.26 -19.04 5.96
CA LEU A 85 4.42 -19.73 5.39
C LEU A 85 4.14 -21.19 5.05
N LYS A 86 3.72 -22.01 6.02
CA LYS A 86 3.44 -23.44 5.77
C LYS A 86 2.34 -23.64 4.73
N PRO A 87 1.20 -22.92 4.76
CA PRO A 87 0.21 -22.99 3.69
C PRO A 87 0.75 -22.59 2.32
N MET A 88 1.58 -21.54 2.23
CA MET A 88 2.21 -21.11 0.97
C MET A 88 3.18 -22.17 0.41
N LEU A 89 3.92 -22.88 1.27
CA LEU A 89 4.82 -23.96 0.86
C LEU A 89 4.07 -25.21 0.34
N LYS A 90 2.79 -25.35 0.68
CA LYS A 90 1.92 -26.44 0.19
C LYS A 90 1.15 -26.05 -1.08
N LEU A 91 1.41 -24.88 -1.66
CA LEU A 91 0.77 -24.48 -2.91
C LEU A 91 1.16 -25.43 -4.03
N ASP A 92 0.15 -26.06 -4.64
CA ASP A 92 0.32 -26.70 -5.93
C ASP A 92 0.15 -25.64 -7.04
N HIS A 93 1.25 -25.34 -7.73
CA HIS A 93 1.26 -24.36 -8.81
C HIS A 93 0.35 -24.74 -9.99
N SER A 94 -0.05 -26.01 -10.11
CA SER A 94 -1.02 -26.45 -11.12
C SER A 94 -2.47 -26.13 -10.76
N GLU A 95 -2.77 -25.91 -9.48
CA GLU A 95 -4.12 -25.58 -8.99
C GLU A 95 -4.43 -24.08 -9.05
N THR A 96 -3.41 -23.24 -9.24
CA THR A 96 -3.59 -21.79 -9.27
C THR A 96 -4.09 -21.37 -10.66
N SER A 97 -5.41 -21.37 -10.84
CA SER A 97 -6.06 -21.32 -12.16
C SER A 97 -5.84 -20.03 -12.96
N GLN A 98 -5.25 -18.98 -12.37
CA GLN A 98 -5.23 -17.63 -12.96
C GLN A 98 -3.96 -16.79 -12.72
N ALA A 99 -3.05 -17.16 -11.81
CA ALA A 99 -1.93 -16.27 -11.48
C ALA A 99 -0.63 -17.04 -11.19
N THR A 100 0.42 -16.75 -11.98
CA THR A 100 1.79 -17.28 -11.78
C THR A 100 2.45 -16.70 -10.52
N PHE A 101 1.87 -15.65 -9.93
CA PHE A 101 2.36 -14.98 -8.73
C PHE A 101 1.21 -14.31 -7.97
N ILE A 102 1.33 -14.20 -6.65
CA ILE A 102 0.35 -13.56 -5.77
C ILE A 102 0.92 -12.24 -5.24
N ILE A 103 0.15 -11.16 -5.35
CA ILE A 103 0.50 -9.84 -4.80
C ILE A 103 -0.11 -9.70 -3.40
N ILE A 104 0.72 -9.31 -2.43
CA ILE A 104 0.30 -8.90 -1.09
C ILE A 104 0.69 -7.45 -0.88
N VAL A 105 -0.28 -6.60 -0.52
CA VAL A 105 -0.04 -5.17 -0.26
C VAL A 105 -0.16 -4.88 1.23
N ILE A 106 0.91 -4.40 1.85
CA ILE A 106 0.90 -3.94 3.25
C ILE A 106 1.31 -2.47 3.25
N ASP A 107 0.45 -1.61 3.79
CA ASP A 107 0.64 -0.16 3.78
C ASP A 107 0.63 0.43 5.19
N ALA A 108 1.31 1.58 5.34
CA ALA A 108 1.39 2.36 6.58
C ALA A 108 1.89 1.57 7.79
N LEU A 109 2.88 0.69 7.61
CA LEU A 109 3.40 -0.19 8.67
C LEU A 109 3.90 0.61 9.90
N ASP A 110 4.34 1.85 9.70
CA ASP A 110 4.71 2.82 10.73
C ASP A 110 3.52 3.27 11.63
N GLU A 111 2.29 3.09 11.16
CA GLU A 111 1.05 3.30 11.92
C GLU A 111 0.65 2.08 12.78
N CYS A 112 1.47 1.03 12.84
CA CYS A 112 1.28 -0.03 13.83
C CYS A 112 1.44 0.51 15.26
N ASP A 113 0.67 -0.05 16.21
CA ASP A 113 0.65 0.40 17.60
C ASP A 113 2.00 0.22 18.31
N HIS A 114 2.76 -0.82 17.95
CA HIS A 114 4.04 -1.14 18.58
C HIS A 114 5.16 -1.27 17.55
N GLU A 115 6.23 -0.49 17.71
CA GLU A 115 7.39 -0.53 16.83
C GLU A 115 8.11 -1.89 16.83
N ARG A 116 8.09 -2.61 17.95
CA ARG A 116 8.65 -3.98 18.05
C ARG A 116 7.92 -4.96 17.12
N ASP A 117 6.62 -4.78 16.95
CA ASP A 117 5.82 -5.62 16.06
C ASP A 117 6.18 -5.33 14.59
N VAL A 118 6.41 -4.06 14.24
CA VAL A 118 6.88 -3.66 12.89
C VAL A 118 8.17 -4.39 12.52
N ARG A 119 9.18 -4.36 13.41
CA ARG A 119 10.46 -5.07 13.18
C ARG A 119 10.24 -6.57 12.99
N THR A 120 9.39 -7.16 13.81
CA THR A 120 9.05 -8.59 13.75
C THR A 120 8.35 -8.93 12.43
N ILE A 121 7.40 -8.11 11.98
CA ILE A 121 6.68 -8.29 10.71
C ILE A 121 7.66 -8.27 9.54
N VAL A 122 8.55 -7.28 9.45
CA VAL A 122 9.54 -7.17 8.37
C VAL A 122 10.46 -8.40 8.33
N GLN A 123 10.95 -8.84 9.50
CA GLN A 123 11.76 -10.05 9.60
C GLN A 123 11.02 -11.30 9.12
N LEU A 124 9.76 -11.47 9.51
CA LEU A 124 8.96 -12.62 9.10
C LEU A 124 8.67 -12.60 7.60
N LEU A 125 8.27 -11.46 7.04
CA LEU A 125 7.99 -11.33 5.60
C LEU A 125 9.22 -11.62 4.74
N SER A 126 10.43 -11.31 5.21
CA SER A 126 11.67 -11.66 4.50
C SER A 126 11.88 -13.18 4.32
N LEU A 127 11.19 -14.01 5.11
CA LEU A 127 11.24 -15.48 4.98
C LEU A 127 10.39 -16.01 3.82
N LEU A 128 9.51 -15.20 3.22
CA LEU A 128 8.74 -15.58 2.03
C LEU A 128 9.55 -15.45 0.73
N GLN A 129 10.73 -14.84 0.79
CA GLN A 129 11.57 -14.64 -0.38
C GLN A 129 12.55 -15.83 -0.50
N ASP A 130 12.26 -16.75 -1.42
CA ASP A 130 13.14 -17.86 -1.76
C ASP A 130 14.26 -17.35 -2.69
N GLN A 131 15.52 -17.36 -2.19
CA GLN A 131 16.82 -17.47 -2.90
C GLN A 131 17.15 -16.61 -4.15
N THR A 132 16.27 -15.76 -4.68
CA THR A 132 16.59 -14.75 -5.72
C THR A 132 16.95 -13.40 -5.12
N GLU A 133 17.13 -13.33 -3.81
CA GLU A 133 17.60 -12.14 -3.10
C GLU A 133 19.12 -12.04 -3.03
N LEU A 134 19.92 -12.80 -3.80
CA LEU A 134 21.33 -12.38 -3.89
C LEU A 134 21.42 -10.90 -4.34
N PRO A 135 20.68 -10.38 -5.33
CA PRO A 135 20.72 -8.98 -5.72
C PRO A 135 20.01 -8.02 -4.76
N ILE A 136 18.97 -8.45 -4.02
CA ILE A 136 18.26 -7.58 -3.07
C ILE A 136 18.94 -7.58 -1.71
N ARG A 137 19.36 -8.73 -1.16
CA ARG A 137 20.23 -8.80 0.02
C ARG A 137 21.63 -8.31 -0.26
N LEU A 138 22.32 -8.70 -1.34
CA LEU A 138 23.62 -8.07 -1.70
C LEU A 138 23.41 -6.62 -2.06
N GLY A 139 22.29 -6.23 -2.67
CA GLY A 139 21.86 -4.84 -2.75
C GLY A 139 21.92 -4.22 -1.36
N PHE A 140 21.06 -4.61 -0.42
CA PHE A 140 21.04 -4.06 0.95
C PHE A 140 22.34 -4.26 1.75
N SER A 141 23.22 -5.19 1.38
CA SER A 141 24.52 -5.44 2.04
C SER A 141 25.67 -4.60 1.45
N ASP A 142 25.77 -4.46 0.12
CA ASP A 142 26.66 -3.53 -0.61
C ASP A 142 26.18 -2.08 -0.48
N ILE A 143 24.93 -1.87 -0.09
CA ILE A 143 24.33 -0.56 0.18
C ILE A 143 24.70 -0.04 1.58
N SER A 144 25.65 -0.67 2.28
CA SER A 144 26.35 -0.05 3.41
C SER A 144 27.14 1.20 2.97
N GLY A 145 26.41 2.31 2.76
CA GLY A 145 26.92 3.59 2.26
C GLY A 145 26.22 4.15 1.02
N HIS A 146 25.28 3.42 0.39
CA HIS A 146 24.66 3.81 -0.89
C HIS A 146 23.12 3.73 -0.91
N TYR A 147 22.47 3.82 0.25
CA TYR A 147 21.07 4.23 0.28
C TYR A 147 21.09 5.71 0.58
N GLN A 148 20.39 6.48 -0.24
CA GLN A 148 19.97 7.78 0.23
C GLN A 148 18.78 7.47 1.12
N ASP A 149 19.01 7.53 2.43
CA ASP A 149 17.94 7.56 3.42
C ASP A 149 17.18 8.86 3.16
N ILE A 150 16.33 8.88 2.13
CA ILE A 150 15.43 10.02 1.93
C ILE A 150 14.32 9.82 2.95
N ALA A 151 14.72 10.08 4.19
CA ALA A 151 13.86 10.60 5.21
C ALA A 151 12.92 11.57 4.50
N LEU A 152 11.61 11.38 4.57
CA LEU A 152 10.67 12.09 3.68
C LEU A 152 10.68 13.64 3.83
N HIS A 153 11.49 14.13 4.76
CA HIS A 153 11.83 15.52 5.07
C HIS A 153 13.11 16.00 4.36
N GLU A 154 13.77 15.13 3.61
CA GLU A 154 14.94 15.36 2.75
C GLU A 154 14.59 15.24 1.26
N ILE A 155 13.32 14.98 0.90
CA ILE A 155 12.87 15.19 -0.49
C ILE A 155 13.00 16.69 -0.73
N PRO A 156 13.80 17.15 -1.71
CA PRO A 156 13.91 18.57 -2.01
C PRO A 156 12.52 19.14 -2.27
N GLU A 157 12.26 20.33 -1.74
CA GLU A 157 10.96 21.01 -1.89
C GLU A 157 10.61 21.15 -3.39
N GLU A 158 11.63 21.30 -4.24
CA GLU A 158 11.54 21.38 -5.70
C GLU A 158 10.97 20.09 -6.32
N VAL A 159 11.34 18.92 -5.79
CA VAL A 159 10.80 17.62 -6.26
C VAL A 159 9.33 17.50 -5.83
N THR A 160 9.02 17.88 -4.59
CA THR A 160 7.64 17.86 -4.10
C THR A 160 6.76 18.85 -4.86
N GLU A 161 7.28 20.04 -5.17
CA GLU A 161 6.60 21.06 -5.97
C GLU A 161 6.33 20.56 -7.40
N HIS A 162 7.33 19.92 -8.02
CA HIS A 162 7.18 19.33 -9.34
C HIS A 162 6.07 18.26 -9.37
N ASP A 163 6.08 17.32 -8.42
CA ASP A 163 5.09 16.25 -8.39
C ASP A 163 3.68 16.77 -8.06
N ILE A 164 3.56 17.77 -7.17
CA ILE A 164 2.28 18.43 -6.87
C ILE A 164 1.74 19.16 -8.12
N ARG A 165 2.61 19.81 -8.90
CA ARG A 165 2.24 20.47 -10.16
C ARG A 165 1.69 19.47 -11.16
N LEU A 166 2.41 18.38 -11.41
CA LEU A 166 1.97 17.32 -12.31
C LEU A 166 0.62 16.72 -11.87
N PHE A 167 0.45 16.48 -10.56
CA PHE A 167 -0.82 15.99 -10.02
C PHE A 167 -1.97 16.97 -10.25
N LEU A 168 -1.77 18.26 -9.99
CA LEU A 168 -2.80 19.28 -10.21
C LEU A 168 -3.12 19.41 -11.70
N GLU A 169 -2.13 19.43 -12.59
CA GLU A 169 -2.33 19.50 -14.05
C GLU A 169 -3.19 18.34 -14.56
N ASP A 170 -2.85 17.10 -14.19
CA ASP A 170 -3.61 15.91 -14.57
C ASP A 170 -5.05 15.98 -14.06
N ARG A 171 -5.23 16.33 -12.78
CA ARG A 171 -6.56 16.40 -12.16
C ARG A 171 -7.42 17.51 -12.75
N PHE A 172 -6.88 18.70 -12.96
CA PHE A 172 -7.63 19.80 -13.54
C PHE A 172 -7.98 19.55 -15.01
N LYS A 173 -7.12 18.88 -15.79
CA LYS A 173 -7.48 18.40 -17.14
C LYS A 173 -8.70 17.47 -17.08
N LYS A 174 -8.72 16.55 -16.12
CA LYS A 174 -9.86 15.64 -15.92
C LYS A 174 -11.12 16.38 -15.48
N ILE A 175 -11.04 17.31 -14.52
CA ILE A 175 -12.19 18.10 -14.06
C ILE A 175 -12.76 18.95 -15.21
N LYS A 176 -11.89 19.54 -16.03
CA LYS A 176 -12.29 20.33 -17.20
C LYS A 176 -13.13 19.49 -18.15
N SER A 177 -12.66 18.28 -18.44
CA SER A 177 -13.38 17.31 -19.28
C SER A 177 -14.71 16.89 -18.64
N ASP A 178 -14.70 16.52 -17.36
CA ASP A 178 -15.87 15.97 -16.65
C ASP A 178 -16.98 17.04 -16.43
N ARG A 179 -16.60 18.32 -16.32
CA ARG A 179 -17.53 19.46 -16.14
C ARG A 179 -17.81 20.23 -17.44
N GLU A 180 -17.30 19.76 -18.58
CA GLU A 180 -17.47 20.40 -19.91
C GLU A 180 -17.07 21.89 -19.92
N ILE A 181 -16.03 22.25 -19.16
CA ILE A 181 -15.59 23.65 -19.04
C ILE A 181 -14.98 24.09 -20.38
N SER A 182 -15.65 25.04 -21.02
CA SER A 182 -15.31 25.51 -22.38
C SER A 182 -14.10 26.45 -22.42
N ASP A 183 -13.70 27.00 -21.28
CA ASP A 183 -12.55 27.91 -21.19
C ASP A 183 -11.24 27.13 -21.42
N GLU A 184 -10.56 27.45 -22.53
CA GLU A 184 -9.29 26.84 -22.92
C GLU A 184 -8.19 27.09 -21.88
N GLU A 185 -8.21 28.26 -21.24
CA GLU A 185 -7.23 28.65 -20.24
C GLU A 185 -7.57 28.11 -18.85
N TRP A 186 -8.62 27.31 -18.67
CA TRP A 186 -8.99 26.82 -17.34
C TRP A 186 -8.21 25.56 -16.91
N PRO A 187 -7.62 25.54 -15.69
CA PRO A 187 -7.30 26.70 -14.86
C PRO A 187 -6.11 27.47 -15.44
N SER A 188 -6.08 28.79 -15.26
CA SER A 188 -5.00 29.60 -15.82
C SER A 188 -3.64 29.13 -15.27
N ALA A 189 -2.57 29.30 -16.05
CA ALA A 189 -1.23 28.97 -15.60
C ALA A 189 -0.85 29.70 -14.30
N GLU A 190 -1.38 30.91 -14.10
CA GLU A 190 -1.23 31.68 -12.86
C GLU A 190 -1.97 31.04 -11.69
N THR A 191 -3.23 30.69 -11.87
CA THR A 191 -4.04 29.99 -10.86
C THR A 191 -3.38 28.67 -10.47
N LEU A 192 -2.97 27.88 -11.45
CA LEU A 192 -2.31 26.60 -11.22
C LEU A 192 -1.02 26.77 -10.41
N ARG A 193 -0.18 27.75 -10.76
CA ARG A 193 1.03 28.08 -10.01
C ARG A 193 0.72 28.45 -8.55
N HIS A 194 -0.30 29.26 -8.29
CA HIS A 194 -0.70 29.59 -6.92
C HIS A 194 -1.20 28.36 -6.14
N LEU A 195 -1.96 27.48 -6.77
CA LEU A 195 -2.45 26.25 -6.15
C LEU A 195 -1.30 25.29 -5.79
N VAL A 196 -0.25 25.23 -6.63
CA VAL A 196 0.98 24.48 -6.33
C VAL A 196 1.66 25.07 -5.10
N THR A 197 1.95 26.37 -5.09
CA THR A 197 2.62 27.05 -3.96
C THR A 197 1.86 26.87 -2.65
N MET A 198 0.52 26.95 -2.68
CA MET A 198 -0.32 26.73 -1.49
C MET A 198 -0.35 25.27 -1.02
N SER A 199 -0.07 24.34 -1.92
CA SER A 199 -0.18 22.91 -1.63
C SER A 199 1.13 22.30 -1.15
N VAL A 200 2.27 22.86 -1.50
CA VAL A 200 3.58 22.41 -1.03
C VAL A 200 3.66 22.53 0.51
N PRO A 201 4.25 21.54 1.21
CA PRO A 201 4.78 20.24 0.72
C PRO A 201 3.75 19.09 0.76
N LEU A 202 2.46 19.39 0.90
CA LEU A 202 1.42 18.43 1.27
C LEU A 202 0.47 18.09 0.10
N PHE A 203 0.61 16.88 -0.45
CA PHE A 203 -0.33 16.32 -1.44
C PHE A 203 -1.80 16.33 -0.99
N ILE A 204 -2.07 16.25 0.32
CA ILE A 204 -3.45 16.35 0.81
C ILE A 204 -4.07 17.73 0.55
N SER A 205 -3.27 18.81 0.55
CA SER A 205 -3.74 20.16 0.23
C SER A 205 -4.17 20.23 -1.22
N ALA A 206 -3.31 19.79 -2.15
CA ALA A 206 -3.62 19.69 -3.58
C ALA A 206 -4.86 18.81 -3.83
N ALA A 207 -4.94 17.63 -3.20
CA ALA A 207 -6.10 16.76 -3.34
C ALA A 207 -7.39 17.37 -2.78
N THR A 208 -7.30 18.29 -1.82
CA THR A 208 -8.46 18.98 -1.24
C THR A 208 -8.94 20.09 -2.17
N VAL A 209 -8.03 20.83 -2.80
CA VAL A 209 -8.34 21.77 -3.88
C VAL A 209 -9.08 21.08 -5.02
N CYS A 210 -8.57 19.95 -5.52
CA CYS A 210 -9.25 19.20 -6.58
C CYS A 210 -10.65 18.74 -6.17
N ARG A 211 -10.80 18.20 -4.95
CA ARG A 211 -12.13 17.78 -4.44
C ARG A 211 -13.10 18.95 -4.32
N TYR A 212 -12.61 20.14 -4.02
CA TYR A 212 -13.41 21.35 -3.99
C TYR A 212 -13.83 21.76 -5.41
N ALA A 213 -12.90 21.78 -6.36
CA ALA A 213 -13.16 22.10 -7.77
C ALA A 213 -14.07 21.06 -8.47
N GLU A 214 -14.06 19.81 -8.03
CA GLU A 214 -14.96 18.74 -8.49
C GLU A 214 -16.41 18.92 -8.01
N ASN A 215 -16.62 19.67 -6.93
CA ASN A 215 -17.95 19.81 -6.33
C ASN A 215 -18.82 20.77 -7.15
N THR A 216 -19.85 20.24 -7.80
CA THR A 216 -20.78 20.97 -8.68
C THR A 216 -21.72 21.95 -7.95
N ARG A 217 -21.77 21.91 -6.62
CA ARG A 217 -22.58 22.86 -5.82
C ARG A 217 -21.93 24.22 -5.61
N TRP A 218 -20.68 24.39 -6.06
CA TRP A 218 -19.95 25.63 -5.94
C TRP A 218 -19.63 26.17 -7.33
N GLU A 219 -20.15 27.36 -7.63
CA GLU A 219 -19.72 28.17 -8.75
C GLU A 219 -18.44 28.91 -8.34
N PRO A 220 -17.30 28.67 -9.01
CA PRO A 220 -16.13 29.52 -8.82
C PRO A 220 -16.49 30.89 -9.39
N THR A 221 -16.53 31.88 -8.50
CA THR A 221 -16.67 33.31 -8.86
C THR A 221 -15.33 33.88 -9.27
#